data_AF-A0A8J8FWS3-F1
#
_entry.id   AF-A0A8J8FWS3-F1
#
_cell.length_a   1.000
_cell.length_b   1.000
_cell.length_c   1.000
_cell.angle_alpha   90.00
_cell.angle_beta   90.00
_cell.angle_gamma   90.00
#
_symmetry.space_group_name_H-M   'P 1'
#
loop_
_entity.id
_entity.type
_entity.pdbx_description
1 polymer ?
#
loop_
_entity_poly.entity_id
_entity_poly.type
_entity_poly.pdbx_seq_one_letter_code
_entity_poly.pdbx_strand_id
1 'polypeptide(L)'
;MTGHVDDPHRILNALRELGWTIQEEGNRATATSPTGHEIEVSDDGTVRITGPRPDTAARTLLKLAKKLDIHVHLDDLTTPHTEPQVYGPVPSRRLGRSLGIDVCAGKCTQDCRYCSVGVPRKVPIHDTHTTDPEPILQQLRRTLRTCDPDAITFAGVGEPTLCENLSEIAEETAREARRTDAELVLLTNTTHPSRHQHAFDEIIASLDAVDPHLHRTINRPHPTLTTQHILRELEKMDTDNLTVEVLLCRLPDGTTNAEPQHLRHLAETLASIGVRRVQLNTVARPPAHGDARPVTEEELLKAKKTLEKAVDHVEVYR
;
A
#
# COMPACT_ATOMS: atom_id res chain seq x y z
N MET A 1 -1.79 19.04 3.26
CA MET A 1 -3.03 18.59 2.61
C MET A 1 -3.76 19.76 2.05
N THR A 2 -4.04 19.72 0.76
CA THR A 2 -4.93 20.68 0.10
C THR A 2 -6.16 19.95 -0.39
N GLY A 3 -7.10 20.63 -1.02
CA GLY A 3 -8.28 20.00 -1.56
C GLY A 3 -9.34 20.99 -1.97
N HIS A 4 -10.52 20.47 -2.24
CA HIS A 4 -11.71 21.21 -2.61
C HIS A 4 -12.94 20.71 -1.86
N VAL A 5 -13.81 21.63 -1.43
CA VAL A 5 -15.13 21.34 -0.88
C VAL A 5 -16.19 22.09 -1.69
N ASP A 6 -17.27 21.41 -2.05
CA ASP A 6 -18.36 22.00 -2.83
C ASP A 6 -19.29 22.92 -2.03
N ASP A 7 -19.29 22.81 -0.69
CA ASP A 7 -20.02 23.71 0.22
C ASP A 7 -19.15 24.17 1.42
N PRO A 8 -18.35 25.24 1.25
CA PRO A 8 -17.47 25.81 2.29
C PRO A 8 -18.19 26.23 3.58
N HIS A 9 -19.35 26.87 3.45
CA HIS A 9 -20.05 27.42 4.60
C HIS A 9 -20.62 26.31 5.49
N ARG A 10 -21.17 25.27 4.87
CA ARG A 10 -21.77 24.16 5.61
C ARG A 10 -20.72 23.31 6.31
N ILE A 11 -19.53 23.14 5.71
CA ILE A 11 -18.44 22.40 6.36
C ILE A 11 -17.85 23.19 7.55
N LEU A 12 -17.69 24.51 7.44
CA LEU A 12 -17.22 25.38 8.52
C LEU A 12 -18.19 25.42 9.71
N ASN A 13 -19.50 25.47 9.43
CA ASN A 13 -20.53 25.39 10.47
C ASN A 13 -20.47 24.06 11.24
N ALA A 14 -20.28 22.94 10.54
CA ALA A 14 -20.17 21.64 11.19
C ALA A 14 -18.88 21.49 12.02
N LEU A 15 -17.76 22.09 11.59
CA LEU A 15 -16.55 22.15 12.40
C LEU A 15 -16.76 22.96 13.68
N ARG A 16 -17.50 24.09 13.60
CA ARG A 16 -17.89 24.88 14.78
C ARG A 16 -18.72 24.06 15.77
N GLU A 17 -19.67 23.26 15.28
CA GLU A 17 -20.47 22.36 16.12
C GLU A 17 -19.63 21.25 16.81
N LEU A 18 -18.52 20.84 16.19
CA LEU A 18 -17.55 19.92 16.79
C LEU A 18 -16.61 20.60 17.81
N GLY A 19 -16.81 21.89 18.10
CA GLY A 19 -16.00 22.65 19.06
C GLY A 19 -14.70 23.20 18.48
N TRP A 20 -14.59 23.33 17.16
CA TRP A 20 -13.47 24.02 16.52
C TRP A 20 -13.68 25.52 16.56
N THR A 21 -12.60 26.28 16.76
CA THR A 21 -12.63 27.74 16.73
C THR A 21 -12.51 28.21 15.28
N ILE A 22 -13.44 29.05 14.82
CA ILE A 22 -13.43 29.57 13.44
C ILE A 22 -13.02 31.04 13.47
N GLN A 23 -12.04 31.41 12.65
CA GLN A 23 -11.61 32.79 12.41
C GLN A 23 -11.78 33.11 10.92
N GLU A 24 -12.48 34.20 10.60
CA GLU A 24 -12.75 34.61 9.22
C GLU A 24 -11.90 35.83 8.86
N GLU A 25 -11.17 35.75 7.75
CA GLU A 25 -10.32 36.83 7.22
C GLU A 25 -10.54 36.97 5.71
N GLY A 26 -11.32 37.98 5.32
CA GLY A 26 -11.62 38.26 3.91
C GLY A 26 -12.41 37.12 3.27
N ASN A 27 -11.84 36.47 2.25
CA ASN A 27 -12.45 35.38 1.49
C ASN A 27 -12.03 33.98 1.99
N ARG A 28 -11.51 33.90 3.22
CA ARG A 28 -11.05 32.65 3.84
C ARG A 28 -11.48 32.56 5.29
N ALA A 29 -11.67 31.33 5.75
CA ALA A 29 -11.89 31.01 7.15
C ALA A 29 -10.93 29.92 7.61
N THR A 30 -10.35 30.08 8.80
CA THR A 30 -9.47 29.10 9.43
C THR A 30 -10.18 28.47 10.62
N ALA A 31 -10.38 27.15 10.56
CA ALA A 31 -10.93 26.34 11.64
C ALA A 31 -9.81 25.66 12.43
N THR A 32 -9.70 25.95 13.72
CA THR A 32 -8.67 25.40 14.61
C THR A 32 -9.27 24.43 15.63
N SER A 33 -8.77 23.20 15.67
CA SER A 33 -9.19 22.18 16.63
C SER A 33 -8.57 22.41 18.02
N PRO A 34 -9.17 21.88 19.11
CA PRO A 34 -8.57 21.90 20.45
C PRO A 34 -7.18 21.24 20.53
N THR A 35 -6.87 20.36 19.58
CA THR A 35 -5.60 19.62 19.47
C THR A 35 -4.56 20.32 18.58
N GLY A 36 -4.83 21.52 18.09
CA GLY A 36 -3.86 22.33 17.31
C GLY A 36 -3.78 22.01 15.81
N HIS A 37 -4.73 21.27 15.25
CA HIS A 37 -4.92 21.17 13.79
C HIS A 37 -5.68 22.37 13.24
N GLU A 38 -5.33 22.80 12.03
CA GLU A 38 -5.96 23.92 11.32
C GLU A 38 -6.51 23.46 9.96
N ILE A 39 -7.72 23.89 9.62
CA ILE A 39 -8.34 23.71 8.30
C ILE A 39 -8.73 25.09 7.79
N GLU A 40 -8.00 25.59 6.81
CA GLU A 40 -8.31 26.80 6.08
C GLU A 40 -9.24 26.45 4.91
N VAL A 41 -10.34 27.18 4.76
CA VAL A 41 -11.32 27.01 3.68
C VAL A 41 -11.57 28.38 3.04
N SER A 42 -11.38 28.48 1.73
CA SER A 42 -11.66 29.69 0.94
C SER A 42 -13.09 29.65 0.39
N ASP A 43 -13.65 30.82 0.07
CA ASP A 43 -15.01 30.95 -0.51
C ASP A 43 -15.18 30.20 -1.84
N ASP A 44 -14.08 29.99 -2.59
CA ASP A 44 -14.06 29.23 -3.84
C ASP A 44 -14.03 27.70 -3.64
N GLY A 45 -14.06 27.23 -2.40
CA GLY A 45 -13.98 25.82 -2.05
C GLY A 45 -12.59 25.28 -1.82
N THR A 46 -11.53 26.07 -2.00
CA THR A 46 -10.16 25.62 -1.74
C THR A 46 -9.96 25.31 -0.25
N VAL A 47 -9.48 24.11 0.06
CA VAL A 47 -9.17 23.64 1.42
C VAL A 47 -7.66 23.50 1.59
N ARG A 48 -7.13 23.91 2.74
CA ARG A 48 -5.75 23.67 3.17
C ARG A 48 -5.73 23.22 4.63
N ILE A 49 -5.14 22.07 4.91
CA ILE A 49 -5.03 21.49 6.26
C ILE A 49 -3.58 21.52 6.70
N THR A 50 -3.34 22.09 7.88
CA THR A 50 -2.05 22.20 8.55
C THR A 50 -2.10 21.67 9.98
N GLY A 51 -0.94 21.31 10.53
CA GLY A 51 -0.80 20.83 11.91
C GLY A 51 0.05 19.57 12.03
N PRO A 52 0.21 19.03 13.26
CA PRO A 52 1.12 17.93 13.54
C PRO A 52 0.67 16.58 12.97
N ARG A 53 -0.63 16.37 12.74
CA ARG A 53 -1.22 15.16 12.12
C ARG A 53 -2.35 15.53 11.14
N PRO A 54 -2.03 16.03 9.95
CA PRO A 54 -3.04 16.56 9.04
C PRO A 54 -4.01 15.48 8.53
N ASP A 55 -3.61 14.20 8.53
CA ASP A 55 -4.45 13.04 8.22
C ASP A 55 -5.64 12.88 9.19
N THR A 56 -5.45 13.24 10.46
CA THR A 56 -6.47 13.15 11.50
C THR A 56 -7.56 14.22 11.28
N ALA A 57 -7.14 15.44 10.94
CA ALA A 57 -8.04 16.52 10.55
C ALA A 57 -8.75 16.21 9.22
N ALA A 58 -8.05 15.63 8.24
CA ALA A 58 -8.63 15.18 6.98
C ALA A 58 -9.71 14.12 7.16
N ARG A 59 -9.48 13.10 8.01
CA ARG A 59 -10.50 12.08 8.34
C ARG A 59 -11.72 12.70 9.00
N THR A 60 -11.52 13.72 9.84
CA THR A 60 -12.63 14.45 10.48
C THR A 60 -13.45 15.19 9.43
N LEU A 61 -12.78 15.89 8.53
CA LEU A 61 -13.41 16.61 7.42
C LEU A 61 -14.19 15.67 6.49
N LEU A 62 -13.62 14.53 6.10
CA LEU A 62 -14.31 13.54 5.27
C LEU A 62 -15.51 12.87 5.96
N LYS A 63 -15.42 12.62 7.27
CA LYS A 63 -16.55 12.11 8.06
C LYS A 63 -17.69 13.12 8.11
N LEU A 64 -17.37 14.41 8.30
CA LEU A 64 -18.35 15.49 8.25
C LEU A 64 -18.97 15.61 6.87
N ALA A 65 -18.15 15.61 5.81
CA ALA A 65 -18.62 15.66 4.43
C ALA A 65 -19.63 14.56 4.13
N LYS A 66 -19.32 13.31 4.51
CA LYS A 66 -20.24 12.16 4.38
C LYS A 66 -21.53 12.33 5.17
N LYS A 67 -21.46 12.89 6.39
CA LYS A 67 -22.65 13.11 7.24
C LYS A 67 -23.55 14.20 6.66
N LEU A 68 -22.97 15.20 6.00
CA LEU A 68 -23.65 16.39 5.49
C LEU A 68 -24.09 16.25 4.04
N ASP A 69 -23.70 15.17 3.36
CA ASP A 69 -23.88 14.98 1.92
C ASP A 69 -23.21 16.11 1.10
N ILE A 70 -21.95 16.38 1.45
CA ILE A 70 -21.06 17.38 0.82
C ILE A 70 -19.92 16.62 0.14
N HIS A 71 -19.53 17.02 -1.06
CA HIS A 71 -18.34 16.47 -1.71
C HIS A 71 -17.09 17.22 -1.25
N VAL A 72 -16.20 16.46 -0.61
CA VAL A 72 -14.85 16.93 -0.27
C VAL A 72 -13.85 16.06 -1.01
N HIS A 73 -13.03 16.71 -1.84
CA HIS A 73 -11.81 16.15 -2.39
C HIS A 73 -10.63 16.66 -1.57
N LEU A 74 -9.77 15.78 -1.05
CA LEU A 74 -8.53 16.21 -0.42
C LEU A 74 -7.36 15.68 -1.22
N ASP A 75 -6.57 16.59 -1.76
CA ASP A 75 -5.23 16.33 -2.26
C ASP A 75 -4.34 16.09 -1.02
N ASP A 76 -4.31 14.84 -0.55
CA ASP A 76 -3.30 14.24 0.38
C ASP A 76 -3.82 13.06 1.23
N LEU A 77 -4.88 12.34 0.83
CA LEU A 77 -4.97 10.90 1.22
C LEU A 77 -4.40 9.97 0.15
N THR A 78 -4.13 10.54 -1.02
CA THR A 78 -3.70 9.86 -2.25
C THR A 78 -2.61 10.64 -2.97
N THR A 79 -2.18 11.81 -2.48
CA THR A 79 -0.96 12.41 -3.03
C THR A 79 0.19 11.53 -2.59
N PRO A 80 0.95 10.97 -3.52
CA PRO A 80 2.13 10.19 -3.18
C PRO A 80 3.09 11.08 -2.40
N HIS A 81 3.25 10.79 -1.12
CA HIS A 81 4.42 11.29 -0.40
C HIS A 81 5.64 10.76 -1.14
N THR A 82 6.45 11.67 -1.66
CA THR A 82 7.72 11.31 -2.32
C THR A 82 8.86 11.18 -1.34
N GLU A 83 8.62 11.55 -0.07
CA GLU A 83 9.61 11.49 1.00
C GLU A 83 9.45 10.19 1.80
N PRO A 84 10.56 9.52 2.11
CA PRO A 84 10.56 8.35 2.96
C PRO A 84 10.02 8.63 4.37
N GLN A 85 9.23 7.70 4.91
CA GLN A 85 8.55 7.92 6.19
C GLN A 85 8.22 6.62 6.94
N VAL A 86 7.96 6.76 8.23
CA VAL A 86 7.42 5.70 9.08
C VAL A 86 5.97 6.01 9.43
N TYR A 87 5.07 5.05 9.22
CA TYR A 87 3.63 5.23 9.44
C TYR A 87 3.02 4.07 10.24
N GLY A 88 1.88 4.33 10.86
CA GLY A 88 1.20 3.35 11.72
C GLY A 88 1.66 3.42 13.18
N PRO A 89 1.61 2.31 13.95
CA PRO A 89 1.24 0.97 13.51
C PRO A 89 -0.23 0.87 13.08
N VAL A 90 -0.51 0.08 12.06
CA VAL A 90 -1.86 -0.19 11.54
C VAL A 90 -2.27 -1.64 11.84
N PRO A 91 -3.56 -1.91 12.10
CA PRO A 91 -4.04 -3.28 12.18
C PRO A 91 -3.95 -3.92 10.78
N SER A 92 -2.97 -4.79 10.60
CA SER A 92 -2.80 -5.61 9.41
C SER A 92 -3.73 -6.81 9.46
N ARG A 93 -4.26 -7.21 8.30
CA ARG A 93 -5.05 -8.43 8.17
C ARG A 93 -4.22 -9.70 8.38
N ARG A 94 -2.91 -9.61 8.17
CA ARG A 94 -1.98 -10.75 8.12
C ARG A 94 -0.77 -10.66 9.06
N LEU A 95 -0.39 -9.47 9.50
CA LEU A 95 0.86 -9.21 10.24
C LEU A 95 0.62 -8.56 11.61
N GLY A 96 -0.55 -8.79 12.22
CA GLY A 96 -0.91 -8.15 13.49
C GLY A 96 -0.87 -6.61 13.43
N ARG A 97 -0.30 -5.97 14.44
CA ARG A 97 -0.05 -4.52 14.49
C ARG A 97 1.24 -4.20 13.74
N SER A 98 1.12 -3.85 12.48
CA SER A 98 2.28 -3.60 11.63
C SER A 98 2.65 -2.12 11.55
N LEU A 99 3.92 -1.81 11.81
CA LEU A 99 4.51 -0.49 11.57
C LEU A 99 5.06 -0.44 10.15
N GLY A 100 4.63 0.53 9.35
CA GLY A 100 5.04 0.65 7.96
C GLY A 100 6.25 1.55 7.77
N ILE A 101 7.15 1.16 6.86
CA ILE A 101 8.26 1.97 6.36
C ILE A 101 8.08 2.15 4.86
N ASP A 102 7.94 3.41 4.44
CA ASP A 102 7.96 3.80 3.04
C ASP A 102 9.35 4.33 2.68
N VAL A 103 10.07 3.59 1.84
CA VAL A 103 11.38 3.99 1.27
C VAL A 103 11.24 4.54 -0.16
N CYS A 104 10.02 4.58 -0.69
CA CYS A 104 9.75 4.75 -2.10
C CYS A 104 9.63 6.23 -2.48
N ALA A 105 10.26 6.62 -3.59
CA ALA A 105 10.14 7.96 -4.15
C ALA A 105 8.94 8.12 -5.11
N GLY A 106 7.82 7.42 -4.83
CA GLY A 106 6.66 7.38 -5.73
C GLY A 106 6.90 6.64 -7.06
N LYS A 107 7.96 5.82 -7.15
CA LYS A 107 8.31 5.05 -8.35
C LYS A 107 7.78 3.63 -8.23
N CYS A 108 7.07 3.15 -9.25
CA CYS A 108 6.66 1.75 -9.35
C CYS A 108 6.88 1.24 -10.78
N THR A 109 7.15 -0.05 -10.92
CA THR A 109 7.26 -0.72 -12.23
C THR A 109 5.92 -1.22 -12.75
N GLN A 110 4.85 -1.14 -11.94
CA GLN A 110 3.51 -1.61 -12.27
C GLN A 110 2.47 -0.52 -11.99
N ASP A 111 1.33 -0.59 -12.67
CA ASP A 111 0.16 0.27 -12.49
C ASP A 111 -1.09 -0.58 -12.30
N CYS A 112 -1.08 -1.41 -11.25
CA CYS A 112 -2.10 -2.44 -11.07
C CYS A 112 -3.50 -1.82 -10.96
N ARG A 113 -4.45 -2.39 -11.71
CA ARG A 113 -5.86 -1.91 -11.74
C ARG A 113 -6.55 -1.99 -10.38
N TYR A 114 -6.07 -2.85 -9.49
CA TYR A 114 -6.58 -3.00 -8.13
C TYR A 114 -5.88 -2.11 -7.09
N CYS A 115 -4.80 -1.40 -7.45
CA CYS A 115 -4.02 -0.64 -6.48
C CYS A 115 -4.85 0.53 -5.94
N SER A 116 -5.00 0.63 -4.61
CA SER A 116 -5.74 1.72 -3.96
C SER A 116 -4.98 3.05 -3.95
N VAL A 117 -3.67 3.01 -4.19
CA VAL A 117 -2.78 4.18 -4.24
C VAL A 117 -2.64 4.70 -5.67
N GLY A 118 -2.69 3.80 -6.66
CA GLY A 118 -2.28 4.10 -8.03
C GLY A 118 -0.76 4.16 -8.18
N VAL A 119 -0.29 4.61 -9.34
CA VAL A 119 1.14 4.83 -9.59
C VAL A 119 1.42 6.32 -9.83
N PRO A 120 2.32 6.94 -9.05
CA PRO A 120 2.72 8.32 -9.32
C PRO A 120 3.57 8.41 -10.57
N ARG A 121 4.57 7.53 -10.67
CA ARG A 121 5.46 7.40 -11.83
C ARG A 121 5.69 5.92 -12.14
N LYS A 122 5.21 5.48 -13.30
CA LYS A 122 5.52 4.15 -13.82
C LYS A 122 6.87 4.19 -14.52
N VAL A 123 7.85 3.47 -13.98
CA VAL A 123 9.26 3.54 -14.39
C VAL A 123 9.78 2.18 -14.86
N PRO A 124 10.85 2.13 -15.68
CA PRO A 124 11.49 0.88 -16.03
C PRO A 124 12.23 0.25 -14.83
N ILE A 125 12.46 -1.07 -14.88
CA ILE A 125 13.16 -1.83 -13.82
C ILE A 125 14.57 -1.32 -13.47
N HIS A 126 15.21 -0.51 -14.31
CA HIS A 126 16.55 0.05 -14.09
C HIS A 126 16.53 1.49 -13.57
N ASP A 127 15.35 2.11 -13.44
CA ASP A 127 15.20 3.45 -12.84
C ASP A 127 15.09 3.29 -11.31
N THR A 128 16.25 3.07 -10.70
CA THR A 128 16.44 2.88 -9.28
C THR A 128 16.70 4.21 -8.56
N HIS A 129 16.74 4.19 -7.23
CA HIS A 129 17.14 5.33 -6.41
C HIS A 129 17.81 4.86 -5.12
N THR A 130 18.48 5.77 -4.43
CA THR A 130 18.90 5.58 -3.04
C THR A 130 18.10 6.47 -2.12
N THR A 131 17.94 6.04 -0.88
CA THR A 131 17.21 6.76 0.16
C THR A 131 18.14 6.98 1.35
N ASP A 132 18.24 8.20 1.85
CA ASP A 132 18.94 8.46 3.11
C ASP A 132 18.22 7.73 4.27
N PRO A 133 18.89 6.80 4.99
CA PRO A 133 18.24 6.06 6.08
C PRO A 133 17.91 6.95 7.28
N GLU A 134 18.69 8.00 7.57
CA GLU A 134 18.62 8.69 8.87
C GLU A 134 17.25 9.34 9.16
N PRO A 135 16.56 10.00 8.21
CA PRO A 135 15.21 10.49 8.43
C PRO A 135 14.20 9.40 8.82
N ILE A 136 14.33 8.20 8.22
CA ILE A 136 13.48 7.04 8.52
C ILE A 136 13.81 6.51 9.92
N LEU A 137 15.10 6.28 10.20
CA LEU A 137 15.55 5.75 11.48
C LEU A 137 15.21 6.70 12.63
N GLN A 138 15.28 8.01 12.43
CA GLN A 138 14.86 8.99 13.41
C GLN A 138 13.35 8.90 13.72
N GLN A 139 12.50 8.77 12.70
CA GLN A 139 11.07 8.56 12.90
C GLN A 139 10.78 7.22 13.59
N LEU A 140 11.45 6.15 13.16
CA LEU A 140 11.34 4.80 13.73
C LEU A 140 11.68 4.82 15.23
N ARG A 141 12.84 5.37 15.61
CA ARG A 141 13.27 5.50 17.03
C ARG A 141 12.25 6.25 17.88
N ARG A 142 11.59 7.28 17.32
CA ARG A 142 10.54 8.02 18.03
C ARG A 142 9.29 7.16 18.21
N THR A 143 8.87 6.47 17.16
CA THR A 143 7.65 5.65 17.17
C THR A 143 7.79 4.45 18.11
N LEU A 144 8.90 3.72 18.05
CA LEU A 144 9.18 2.55 18.89
C LEU A 144 9.28 2.86 20.40
N ARG A 145 9.45 4.12 20.80
CA ARG A 145 9.36 4.52 22.22
C ARG A 145 7.94 4.45 22.77
N THR A 146 6.94 4.46 21.88
CA THR A 146 5.52 4.61 22.23
C THR A 146 4.65 3.46 21.73
N CYS A 147 5.18 2.56 20.91
CA CYS A 147 4.49 1.38 20.44
C CYS A 147 5.42 0.18 20.34
N ASP A 148 4.82 -1.00 20.46
CA ASP A 148 5.44 -2.30 20.25
C ASP A 148 4.67 -2.99 19.12
N PRO A 149 5.21 -3.01 17.88
CA PRO A 149 4.57 -3.63 16.72
C PRO A 149 4.85 -5.14 16.66
N ASP A 150 3.92 -5.89 16.06
CA ASP A 150 4.13 -7.31 15.77
C ASP A 150 5.01 -7.50 14.52
N ALA A 151 5.02 -6.52 13.62
CA ALA A 151 5.84 -6.53 12.41
C ALA A 151 6.25 -5.12 11.99
N ILE A 152 7.44 -4.97 11.41
CA ILE A 152 7.89 -3.76 10.73
C ILE A 152 7.94 -4.06 9.24
N THR A 153 7.03 -3.47 8.47
CA THR A 153 6.80 -3.80 7.07
C THR A 153 7.31 -2.71 6.15
N PHE A 154 8.20 -3.07 5.23
CA PHE A 154 8.62 -2.23 4.11
C PHE A 154 7.56 -2.31 3.02
N ALA A 155 6.72 -1.26 2.98
CA ALA A 155 5.61 -1.12 2.06
C ALA A 155 5.27 0.36 1.95
N GLY A 156 4.99 0.85 0.76
CA GLY A 156 4.84 2.27 0.54
C GLY A 156 4.22 2.62 -0.79
N VAL A 157 4.28 3.90 -1.13
CA VAL A 157 3.82 4.41 -2.40
C VAL A 157 4.87 4.15 -3.48
N GLY A 158 4.83 2.97 -4.06
CA GLY A 158 5.78 2.53 -5.09
C GLY A 158 6.25 1.11 -4.87
N GLU A 159 7.33 0.74 -5.55
CA GLU A 159 7.98 -0.55 -5.41
C GLU A 159 9.25 -0.43 -4.56
N PRO A 160 9.28 -0.97 -3.32
CA PRO A 160 10.41 -0.81 -2.41
C PRO A 160 11.72 -1.33 -2.98
N THR A 161 11.69 -2.41 -3.78
CA THR A 161 12.89 -3.02 -4.34
C THR A 161 13.56 -2.17 -5.42
N LEU A 162 13.01 -1.01 -5.81
CA LEU A 162 13.72 -0.01 -6.62
C LEU A 162 14.72 0.83 -5.80
N CYS A 163 14.61 0.82 -4.48
CA CYS A 163 15.58 1.43 -3.57
C CYS A 163 16.84 0.54 -3.47
N GLU A 164 17.98 0.99 -4.00
CA GLU A 164 19.20 0.18 -4.09
C GLU A 164 19.77 -0.18 -2.73
N ASN A 165 19.70 0.76 -1.78
CA ASN A 165 20.17 0.57 -0.41
C ASN A 165 19.06 0.08 0.54
N LEU A 166 18.01 -0.57 0.03
CA LEU A 166 16.93 -1.14 0.86
C LEU A 166 17.46 -2.10 1.93
N SER A 167 18.43 -2.97 1.60
CA SER A 167 19.01 -3.91 2.55
C SER A 167 19.70 -3.20 3.72
N GLU A 168 20.44 -2.12 3.44
CA GLU A 168 21.09 -1.29 4.46
C GLU A 168 20.04 -0.69 5.41
N ILE A 169 18.97 -0.11 4.86
CA ILE A 169 17.89 0.48 5.65
C ILE A 169 17.20 -0.59 6.51
N ALA A 170 16.97 -1.79 5.96
CA ALA A 170 16.37 -2.91 6.68
C ALA A 170 17.27 -3.40 7.83
N GLU A 171 18.58 -3.55 7.60
CA GLU A 171 19.54 -3.95 8.64
C GLU A 171 19.69 -2.92 9.76
N GLU A 172 19.70 -1.62 9.43
CA GLU A 172 19.67 -0.55 10.44
C GLU A 172 18.34 -0.52 11.20
N THR A 173 17.22 -0.76 10.50
CA THR A 173 15.88 -0.88 11.11
C THR A 173 15.85 -2.03 12.11
N ALA A 174 16.35 -3.20 11.76
CA ALA A 174 16.44 -4.35 12.66
C ALA A 174 17.29 -4.03 13.91
N ARG A 175 18.39 -3.29 13.75
CA ARG A 175 19.24 -2.84 14.88
C ARG A 175 18.49 -1.91 15.84
N GLU A 176 17.69 -0.99 15.32
CA GLU A 176 16.84 -0.11 16.13
C GLU A 176 15.70 -0.87 16.82
N ALA A 177 15.14 -1.86 16.13
CA ALA A 177 14.03 -2.69 16.59
C ALA A 177 14.44 -3.89 17.47
N ARG A 178 15.73 -4.11 17.74
CA ARG A 178 16.25 -5.28 18.49
C ARG A 178 15.67 -5.53 19.89
N ARG A 179 14.90 -4.57 20.42
CA ARG A 179 14.22 -4.67 21.73
C ARG A 179 12.74 -5.05 21.60
N THR A 180 12.26 -5.22 20.38
CA THR A 180 10.92 -5.70 20.05
C THR A 180 11.03 -7.09 19.46
N ASP A 181 9.96 -7.87 19.53
CA ASP A 181 9.85 -9.17 18.86
C ASP A 181 9.29 -9.02 17.42
N ALA A 182 9.31 -7.80 16.86
CA ALA A 182 8.72 -7.50 15.56
C ALA A 182 9.47 -8.18 14.42
N GLU A 183 8.75 -8.89 13.55
CA GLU A 183 9.30 -9.46 12.31
C GLU A 183 9.51 -8.36 11.25
N LEU A 184 10.63 -8.43 10.54
CA LEU A 184 10.93 -7.52 9.43
C LEU A 184 10.39 -8.09 8.13
N VAL A 185 9.41 -7.41 7.53
CA VAL A 185 8.67 -7.91 6.37
C VAL A 185 8.82 -7.00 5.16
N LEU A 186 9.03 -7.56 3.97
CA LEU A 186 8.99 -6.83 2.70
C LEU A 186 7.73 -7.15 1.92
N LEU A 187 6.95 -6.14 1.51
CA LEU A 187 5.93 -6.27 0.48
C LEU A 187 6.49 -5.78 -0.86
N THR A 188 6.36 -6.59 -1.91
CA THR A 188 6.95 -6.27 -3.21
C THR A 188 6.10 -6.79 -4.35
N ASN A 189 6.05 -6.02 -5.44
CA ASN A 189 5.47 -6.43 -6.71
C ASN A 189 6.39 -7.39 -7.51
N THR A 190 7.49 -7.84 -6.91
CA THR A 190 8.44 -8.81 -7.45
C THR A 190 9.36 -8.24 -8.54
N THR A 191 9.70 -6.94 -8.45
CA THR A 191 10.66 -6.34 -9.41
C THR A 191 12.09 -6.81 -9.16
N HIS A 192 12.65 -6.62 -7.96
CA HIS A 192 14.00 -7.07 -7.59
C HIS A 192 14.10 -7.59 -6.15
N PRO A 193 13.23 -8.50 -5.68
CA PRO A 193 13.29 -8.98 -4.30
C PRO A 193 14.56 -9.79 -4.01
N SER A 194 15.09 -10.53 -5.00
CA SER A 194 16.17 -11.51 -4.80
C SER A 194 17.48 -10.89 -4.29
N ARG A 195 17.77 -9.64 -4.63
CA ARG A 195 18.97 -8.93 -4.15
C ARG A 195 18.88 -8.45 -2.70
N HIS A 196 17.68 -8.42 -2.12
CA HIS A 196 17.41 -7.93 -0.77
C HIS A 196 17.00 -9.06 0.20
N GLN A 197 16.95 -10.31 -0.28
CA GLN A 197 16.28 -11.40 0.43
C GLN A 197 16.82 -11.72 1.82
N HIS A 198 18.10 -11.46 2.09
CA HIS A 198 18.73 -11.76 3.37
C HIS A 198 18.48 -10.69 4.45
N ALA A 199 17.90 -9.55 4.07
CA ALA A 199 17.66 -8.45 5.01
C ALA A 199 16.29 -8.52 5.69
N PHE A 200 15.45 -9.51 5.34
CA PHE A 200 14.07 -9.63 5.81
C PHE A 200 13.78 -11.04 6.35
N ASP A 201 12.97 -11.09 7.40
CA ASP A 201 12.48 -12.34 8.00
C ASP A 201 11.41 -12.99 7.11
N GLU A 202 10.58 -12.17 6.45
CA GLU A 202 9.60 -12.62 5.45
C GLU A 202 9.55 -11.66 4.25
N ILE A 203 9.47 -12.23 3.05
CA ILE A 203 9.19 -11.50 1.82
C ILE A 203 7.86 -11.97 1.25
N ILE A 204 6.92 -11.04 1.15
CA ILE A 204 5.62 -11.27 0.52
C ILE A 204 5.66 -10.66 -0.88
N ALA A 205 5.83 -11.54 -1.88
CA ALA A 205 6.03 -11.17 -3.28
C ALA A 205 4.77 -11.42 -4.12
N SER A 206 4.27 -10.41 -4.85
CA SER A 206 3.05 -10.54 -5.63
C SER A 206 3.27 -11.32 -6.95
N LEU A 207 2.36 -12.24 -7.26
CA LEU A 207 2.26 -12.98 -8.53
C LEU A 207 0.78 -13.18 -8.91
N ASP A 208 0.14 -12.14 -9.42
CA ASP A 208 -1.30 -12.20 -9.72
C ASP A 208 -1.63 -12.95 -11.02
N ALA A 209 -0.65 -13.05 -11.92
CA ALA A 209 -0.81 -13.75 -13.19
C ALA A 209 0.49 -14.34 -13.73
N VAL A 210 0.45 -15.60 -14.16
CA VAL A 210 1.54 -16.28 -14.88
C VAL A 210 1.36 -16.22 -16.40
N ASP A 211 0.17 -15.87 -16.86
CA ASP A 211 -0.08 -15.57 -18.27
C ASP A 211 0.32 -14.11 -18.60
N PRO A 212 1.19 -13.88 -19.61
CA PRO A 212 1.63 -12.52 -19.96
C PRO A 212 0.52 -11.58 -20.41
N HIS A 213 -0.58 -12.09 -20.97
CA HIS A 213 -1.71 -11.24 -21.34
C HIS A 213 -2.46 -10.78 -20.10
N LEU A 214 -2.80 -11.68 -19.17
CA LEU A 214 -3.42 -11.34 -17.89
C LEU A 214 -2.54 -10.40 -17.05
N HIS A 215 -1.23 -10.65 -16.96
CA HIS A 215 -0.29 -9.78 -16.27
C HIS A 215 -0.31 -8.35 -16.87
N ARG A 216 -0.32 -8.22 -18.21
CA ARG A 216 -0.45 -6.91 -18.86
C ARG A 216 -1.79 -6.23 -18.59
N THR A 217 -2.86 -7.00 -18.55
CA THR A 217 -4.22 -6.47 -18.40
C THR A 217 -4.51 -6.05 -16.95
N ILE A 218 -4.03 -6.80 -15.96
CA ILE A 218 -4.33 -6.58 -14.54
C ILE A 218 -3.28 -5.66 -13.89
N ASN A 219 -1.99 -5.97 -14.04
CA ASN A 219 -0.90 -5.28 -13.36
C ASN A 219 -0.34 -4.09 -14.16
N ARG A 220 -0.63 -4.01 -15.47
CA ARG A 220 -0.16 -2.96 -16.38
C ARG A 220 1.34 -2.62 -16.20
N PRO A 221 2.23 -3.63 -16.19
CA PRO A 221 3.65 -3.45 -15.95
C PRO A 221 4.27 -2.53 -16.99
N HIS A 222 5.36 -1.85 -16.61
CA HIS A 222 6.25 -1.21 -17.57
C HIS A 222 6.80 -2.29 -18.53
N PRO A 223 7.00 -2.01 -19.84
CA PRO A 223 7.44 -3.03 -20.80
C PRO A 223 8.75 -3.76 -20.45
N THR A 224 9.59 -3.16 -19.61
CA THR A 224 10.83 -3.78 -19.13
C THR A 224 10.61 -4.80 -18.02
N LEU A 225 9.46 -4.77 -17.32
CA LEU A 225 9.07 -5.78 -16.36
C LEU A 225 8.18 -6.84 -17.02
N THR A 226 8.81 -7.90 -17.51
CA THR A 226 8.11 -9.03 -18.15
C THR A 226 7.64 -10.05 -17.12
N THR A 227 6.62 -10.85 -17.43
CA THR A 227 6.23 -12.00 -16.59
C THR A 227 7.40 -12.95 -16.35
N GLN A 228 8.23 -13.20 -17.38
CA GLN A 228 9.43 -14.02 -17.24
C GLN A 228 10.46 -13.41 -16.26
N HIS A 229 10.55 -12.08 -16.19
CA HIS A 229 11.41 -11.43 -15.20
C HIS A 229 10.94 -11.72 -13.77
N ILE A 230 9.64 -11.54 -13.50
CA ILE A 230 9.03 -11.85 -12.21
C ILE A 230 9.30 -13.31 -11.81
N LEU A 231 9.06 -14.25 -12.72
CA LEU A 231 9.31 -15.68 -12.45
C LEU A 231 10.78 -15.96 -12.13
N ARG A 232 11.72 -15.38 -12.90
CA ARG A 232 13.15 -15.52 -12.63
C ARG A 232 13.58 -14.91 -11.31
N GLU A 233 12.93 -13.85 -10.85
CA GLU A 233 13.22 -13.29 -9.53
C GLU A 233 12.76 -14.24 -8.43
N LEU A 234 11.57 -14.82 -8.56
CA LEU A 234 11.05 -15.83 -7.62
C LEU A 234 11.91 -17.11 -7.60
N GLU A 235 12.39 -17.58 -8.76
CA GLU A 235 13.29 -18.74 -8.87
C GLU A 235 14.63 -18.57 -8.14
N LYS A 236 15.06 -17.32 -7.88
CA LYS A 236 16.30 -17.00 -7.15
C LYS A 236 16.09 -16.82 -5.64
N MET A 237 14.84 -16.80 -5.18
CA MET A 237 14.52 -16.56 -3.78
C MET A 237 14.75 -17.83 -2.95
N ASP A 238 15.16 -17.64 -1.71
CA ASP A 238 15.01 -18.65 -0.67
C ASP A 238 13.52 -18.85 -0.38
N THR A 239 13.02 -20.05 -0.65
CA THR A 239 11.60 -20.37 -0.46
C THR A 239 11.20 -20.46 1.01
N ASP A 240 12.14 -20.55 1.95
CA ASP A 240 11.84 -20.64 3.38
C ASP A 240 11.38 -19.30 3.98
N ASN A 241 11.85 -18.16 3.45
CA ASN A 241 11.39 -16.81 3.83
C ASN A 241 10.48 -16.15 2.78
N LEU A 242 10.11 -16.88 1.72
CA LEU A 242 9.19 -16.40 0.70
C LEU A 242 7.73 -16.77 0.99
N THR A 243 6.84 -15.83 0.78
CA THR A 243 5.40 -16.03 0.67
C THR A 243 4.92 -15.36 -0.61
N VAL A 244 4.15 -16.06 -1.44
CA VAL A 244 3.60 -15.47 -2.66
C VAL A 244 2.21 -14.90 -2.40
N GLU A 245 2.02 -13.62 -2.65
CA GLU A 245 0.70 -12.98 -2.65
C GLU A 245 0.04 -13.11 -4.02
N VAL A 246 -1.23 -13.52 -4.04
CA VAL A 246 -2.05 -13.56 -5.25
C VAL A 246 -3.32 -12.76 -4.98
N LEU A 247 -3.50 -11.63 -5.67
CA LEU A 247 -4.74 -10.85 -5.60
C LEU A 247 -5.64 -11.20 -6.78
N LEU A 248 -6.79 -11.80 -6.49
CA LEU A 248 -7.82 -12.11 -7.47
C LEU A 248 -8.77 -10.93 -7.67
N CYS A 249 -9.03 -10.57 -8.92
CA CYS A 249 -9.95 -9.47 -9.24
C CYS A 249 -10.72 -9.74 -10.53
N ARG A 250 -11.83 -9.02 -10.69
CA ARG A 250 -12.63 -8.98 -11.91
C ARG A 250 -12.66 -7.57 -12.48
N LEU A 251 -12.46 -7.46 -13.78
CA LEU A 251 -12.47 -6.20 -14.52
C LEU A 251 -13.84 -5.96 -15.20
N PRO A 252 -14.15 -4.72 -15.62
CA PRO A 252 -15.47 -4.39 -16.18
C PRO A 252 -15.83 -5.12 -17.48
N ASP A 253 -14.81 -5.52 -18.25
CA ASP A 253 -14.96 -6.30 -19.49
C ASP A 253 -15.16 -7.81 -19.24
N GLY A 254 -15.24 -8.23 -17.97
CA GLY A 254 -15.39 -9.62 -17.55
C GLY A 254 -14.07 -10.35 -17.32
N THR A 255 -12.93 -9.78 -17.72
CA THR A 255 -11.60 -10.37 -17.51
C THR A 255 -11.35 -10.64 -16.03
N THR A 256 -10.83 -11.82 -15.70
CA THR A 256 -10.48 -12.22 -14.33
C THR A 256 -9.28 -13.16 -14.33
N ASN A 257 -8.45 -13.07 -13.29
CA ASN A 257 -7.39 -14.04 -13.00
C ASN A 257 -7.85 -15.21 -12.12
N ALA A 258 -9.14 -15.28 -11.77
CA ALA A 258 -9.74 -16.38 -11.03
C ALA A 258 -10.25 -17.53 -11.92
N GLU A 259 -9.97 -17.51 -13.23
CA GLU A 259 -10.40 -18.58 -14.13
C GLU A 259 -9.71 -19.92 -13.79
N PRO A 260 -10.44 -21.06 -13.81
CA PRO A 260 -9.89 -22.36 -13.43
C PRO A 260 -8.67 -22.82 -14.23
N GLN A 261 -8.53 -22.36 -15.48
CA GLN A 261 -7.36 -22.67 -16.30
C GLN A 261 -6.13 -21.89 -15.84
N HIS A 262 -6.30 -20.59 -15.59
CA HIS A 262 -5.21 -19.74 -15.09
C HIS A 262 -4.72 -20.21 -13.72
N LEU A 263 -5.65 -20.50 -12.80
CA LEU A 263 -5.31 -21.00 -11.46
C LEU A 263 -4.55 -22.33 -11.48
N ARG A 264 -4.81 -23.20 -12.46
CA ARG A 264 -4.03 -24.43 -12.65
C ARG A 264 -2.60 -24.15 -13.09
N HIS A 265 -2.41 -23.28 -14.09
CA HIS A 265 -1.05 -22.89 -14.51
C HIS A 265 -0.29 -22.16 -13.40
N LEU A 266 -0.98 -21.33 -12.61
CA LEU A 266 -0.40 -20.67 -11.44
C LEU A 266 0.06 -21.72 -10.41
N ALA A 267 -0.78 -22.70 -10.07
CA ALA A 267 -0.42 -23.80 -9.17
C ALA A 267 0.81 -24.58 -9.66
N GLU A 268 0.84 -24.95 -10.95
CA GLU A 268 1.99 -25.66 -11.57
C GLU A 268 3.27 -24.83 -11.52
N THR A 269 3.17 -23.51 -11.76
CA THR A 269 4.31 -22.58 -11.70
C THR A 269 4.85 -22.46 -10.27
N LEU A 270 3.97 -22.30 -9.28
CA LEU A 270 4.34 -22.20 -7.87
C LEU A 270 5.03 -23.49 -7.38
N ALA A 271 4.50 -24.66 -7.77
CA ALA A 271 5.12 -25.95 -7.47
C ALA A 271 6.51 -26.08 -8.13
N SER A 272 6.66 -25.64 -9.37
CA SER A 272 7.95 -25.68 -10.08
C SER A 272 9.01 -24.80 -9.42
N ILE A 273 8.62 -23.67 -8.83
CA ILE A 273 9.52 -22.78 -8.09
C ILE A 273 9.83 -23.32 -6.70
N GLY A 274 8.96 -24.19 -6.15
CA GLY A 274 9.08 -24.69 -4.78
C GLY A 274 8.43 -23.77 -3.75
N VAL A 275 7.49 -22.91 -4.15
CA VAL A 275 6.78 -22.01 -3.23
C VAL A 275 5.93 -22.81 -2.24
N ARG A 276 6.09 -22.52 -0.95
CA ARG A 276 5.43 -23.25 0.15
C ARG A 276 4.28 -22.51 0.82
N ARG A 277 4.27 -21.17 0.71
CA ARG A 277 3.26 -20.29 1.31
C ARG A 277 2.64 -19.38 0.26
N VAL A 278 1.31 -19.36 0.21
CA VAL A 278 0.53 -18.44 -0.61
C VAL A 278 -0.50 -17.70 0.23
N GLN A 279 -0.57 -16.39 0.04
CA GLN A 279 -1.62 -15.54 0.58
C GLN A 279 -2.55 -15.11 -0.56
N LEU A 280 -3.79 -15.59 -0.51
CA LEU A 280 -4.82 -15.30 -1.50
C LEU A 280 -5.71 -14.16 -1.03
N ASN A 281 -5.78 -13.10 -1.84
CA ASN A 281 -6.47 -11.87 -1.54
C ASN A 281 -7.47 -11.51 -2.64
N THR A 282 -8.36 -10.57 -2.32
CA THR A 282 -9.24 -9.91 -3.29
C THR A 282 -9.24 -8.40 -3.05
N VAL A 283 -9.85 -7.64 -3.96
CA VAL A 283 -9.95 -6.18 -3.84
C VAL A 283 -10.75 -5.79 -2.59
N ALA A 284 -10.05 -5.34 -1.55
CA ALA A 284 -10.66 -4.95 -0.27
C ALA A 284 -10.80 -3.44 -0.10
N ARG A 285 -9.98 -2.65 -0.79
CA ARG A 285 -10.00 -1.19 -0.78
C ARG A 285 -10.38 -0.67 -2.15
N PRO A 286 -11.11 0.46 -2.26
CA PRO A 286 -11.39 1.09 -3.54
C PRO A 286 -10.09 1.32 -4.34
N PRO A 287 -9.98 0.80 -5.57
CA PRO A 287 -8.82 1.06 -6.41
C PRO A 287 -8.79 2.51 -6.90
N ALA A 288 -7.59 3.06 -7.11
CA ALA A 288 -7.42 4.43 -7.63
C ALA A 288 -8.02 4.59 -9.05
N HIS A 289 -7.95 3.55 -9.88
CA HIS A 289 -8.55 3.52 -11.22
C HIS A 289 -10.05 3.20 -11.23
N GLY A 290 -10.62 2.81 -10.09
CA GLY A 290 -12.05 2.55 -9.91
C GLY A 290 -12.64 1.33 -10.66
N ASP A 291 -11.82 0.53 -11.34
CA ASP A 291 -12.26 -0.45 -12.32
C ASP A 291 -12.18 -1.92 -11.83
N ALA A 292 -11.19 -2.29 -11.01
CA ALA A 292 -11.10 -3.63 -10.46
C ALA A 292 -12.14 -3.88 -9.34
N ARG A 293 -12.82 -5.03 -9.40
CA ARG A 293 -13.81 -5.49 -8.43
C ARG A 293 -13.33 -6.75 -7.71
N PRO A 294 -13.76 -6.98 -6.46
CA PRO A 294 -13.46 -8.22 -5.77
C PRO A 294 -14.11 -9.41 -6.49
N VAL A 295 -13.42 -10.54 -6.47
CA VAL A 295 -14.04 -11.84 -6.75
C VAL A 295 -14.92 -12.27 -5.57
N THR A 296 -15.85 -13.19 -5.85
CA THR A 296 -16.74 -13.77 -4.84
C THR A 296 -15.98 -14.66 -3.87
N GLU A 297 -16.60 -14.90 -2.71
CA GLU A 297 -16.08 -15.86 -1.72
C GLU A 297 -15.97 -17.29 -2.30
N GLU A 298 -16.93 -17.69 -3.14
CA GLU A 298 -16.88 -18.99 -3.80
C GLU A 298 -15.68 -19.11 -4.74
N GLU A 299 -15.35 -18.05 -5.49
CA GLU A 299 -14.16 -18.01 -6.35
C GLU A 299 -12.87 -18.07 -5.53
N LEU A 300 -12.77 -17.34 -4.40
CA LEU A 300 -11.61 -17.43 -3.51
C LEU A 300 -11.42 -18.84 -2.96
N LEU A 301 -12.49 -19.51 -2.52
CA LEU A 301 -12.41 -20.87 -1.98
C LEU A 301 -12.04 -21.89 -3.05
N LYS A 302 -12.55 -21.73 -4.29
CA LYS A 302 -12.16 -22.57 -5.44
C LYS A 302 -10.69 -22.37 -5.82
N ALA A 303 -10.22 -21.13 -5.79
CA ALA A 303 -8.82 -20.81 -6.04
C ALA A 303 -7.92 -21.41 -4.95
N LYS A 304 -8.24 -21.20 -3.67
CA LYS A 304 -7.56 -21.84 -2.54
C LYS A 304 -7.43 -23.35 -2.75
N LYS A 305 -8.55 -24.05 -2.99
CA LYS A 305 -8.55 -25.51 -3.21
C LYS A 305 -7.70 -25.94 -4.42
N THR A 306 -7.55 -25.08 -5.42
CA THR A 306 -6.72 -25.37 -6.60
C THR A 306 -5.24 -25.25 -6.25
N LEU A 307 -4.87 -24.20 -5.50
CA LEU A 307 -3.49 -23.92 -5.09
C LEU A 307 -2.98 -24.89 -4.02
N GLU A 308 -3.84 -25.35 -3.11
CA GLU A 308 -3.52 -26.36 -2.07
C GLU A 308 -3.10 -27.72 -2.65
N LYS A 309 -3.31 -27.96 -3.95
CA LYS A 309 -2.79 -29.16 -4.63
C LYS A 309 -1.29 -29.08 -4.92
N ALA A 310 -0.73 -27.88 -4.89
CA ALA A 310 0.63 -27.56 -5.31
C ALA A 310 1.47 -26.90 -4.22
N VAL A 311 0.83 -26.28 -3.23
CA VAL A 311 1.48 -25.45 -2.20
C VAL A 311 1.02 -25.91 -0.81
N ASP A 312 1.96 -26.05 0.12
CA ASP A 312 1.72 -26.56 1.49
C ASP A 312 0.72 -25.72 2.28
N HIS A 313 0.85 -24.39 2.21
CA HIS A 313 0.10 -23.45 3.03
C HIS A 313 -0.57 -22.38 2.18
N VAL A 314 -1.90 -22.41 2.09
CA VAL A 314 -2.70 -21.42 1.37
C VAL A 314 -3.70 -20.74 2.30
N GLU A 315 -3.47 -19.46 2.55
CA GLU A 315 -4.29 -18.62 3.42
C GLU A 315 -5.12 -17.63 2.61
N VAL A 316 -6.27 -17.24 3.13
CA VAL A 316 -7.18 -16.29 2.44
C VAL A 316 -7.40 -15.10 3.36
N TYR A 317 -7.10 -13.88 2.86
CA TYR A 317 -7.38 -12.64 3.59
C TYR A 317 -8.43 -11.78 2.86
N ARG A 318 -9.29 -11.15 3.65
CA ARG A 318 -10.44 -10.32 3.19
C ARG A 318 -10.35 -8.93 3.75
#